data_AF-A0A1Q7CSP2-F1
#
_entry.id   AF-A0A1Q7CSP2-F1
#
_cell.length_a   1.000
_cell.length_b   1.000
_cell.length_c   1.000
_cell.angle_alpha   90.00
_cell.angle_beta   90.00
_cell.angle_gamma   90.00
#
_symmetry.space_group_name_H-M   'P 1'
#
loop_
_entity.id
_entity.type
_entity.pdbx_description
1 polymer ?
#
loop_
_entity_poly.entity_id
_entity_poly.type
_entity_poly.pdbx_seq_one_letter_code
_entity_poly.pdbx_strand_id
1 'polypeptide(L)'
;MIALLIHLDLPLRALLVLVPFVSLAAMLPVTLSGLGVREGVWALLLQPLGVSSVDAVGFSLLFYLANLLVGAVGGVVYMMRGAGIAPLPVEAAA
;
A
#
# COMPACT_ATOMS: atom_id res chain seq x y z
N MET A 1 1.65 -13.23 3.02
CA MET A 1 2.17 -13.25 4.40
C MET A 1 1.24 -12.55 5.39
N ILE A 2 0.70 -11.35 5.13
CA ILE A 2 -0.18 -10.64 6.10
C ILE A 2 -1.57 -11.29 6.24
N ALA A 3 -2.16 -11.82 5.16
CA ALA A 3 -3.47 -12.51 5.21
C ALA A 3 -3.47 -13.77 6.08
N LEU A 4 -2.32 -14.45 6.19
CA LEU A 4 -2.16 -15.66 7.00
C LEU A 4 -2.18 -15.36 8.50
N LEU A 5 -1.83 -14.13 8.91
CA LEU A 5 -1.80 -13.71 10.32
C LEU A 5 -3.20 -13.40 10.88
N ILE A 6 -4.22 -13.29 10.02
CA ILE A 6 -5.59 -12.91 10.44
C ILE A 6 -6.58 -14.08 10.28
N HIS A 7 -6.09 -15.32 10.15
CA HIS A 7 -6.91 -16.52 9.93
C HIS A 7 -7.87 -16.44 8.71
N LEU A 8 -7.57 -15.58 7.73
CA LEU A 8 -8.31 -15.54 6.48
C LEU A 8 -7.67 -16.54 5.51
N ASP A 9 -8.36 -17.65 5.24
CA ASP A 9 -8.04 -18.61 4.18
C ASP A 9 -8.27 -18.01 2.78
N LEU A 10 -7.65 -16.87 2.51
CA LEU A 10 -7.69 -16.21 1.23
C LEU A 10 -6.70 -16.89 0.28
N PRO A 11 -7.17 -17.43 -0.86
CA PRO A 11 -6.27 -18.04 -1.82
C PRO A 11 -5.36 -16.96 -2.41
N LEU A 12 -4.05 -17.25 -2.51
CA LEU A 12 -3.03 -16.29 -3.00
C LEU A 12 -3.43 -15.63 -4.35
N ARG A 13 -4.07 -16.41 -5.22
CA ARG A 13 -4.65 -15.96 -6.50
C ARG A 13 -5.66 -14.81 -6.34
N ALA A 14 -6.50 -14.82 -5.30
CA ALA A 14 -7.42 -13.72 -5.04
C ALA A 14 -6.64 -12.46 -4.66
N LEU A 15 -5.66 -12.56 -3.77
CA LEU A 15 -4.84 -11.39 -3.38
C LEU A 15 -4.10 -10.77 -4.57
N LEU A 16 -3.53 -11.58 -5.47
CA LEU A 16 -2.85 -11.09 -6.68
C LEU A 16 -3.77 -10.28 -7.60
N VAL A 17 -5.06 -10.62 -7.63
CA VAL A 17 -6.06 -9.88 -8.42
C VAL A 17 -6.57 -8.66 -7.65
N LEU A 18 -6.87 -8.80 -6.36
CA LEU A 18 -7.49 -7.74 -5.56
C LEU A 18 -6.53 -6.57 -5.27
N VAL A 19 -5.26 -6.85 -5.01
CA VAL A 19 -4.24 -5.83 -4.69
C VAL A 19 -4.15 -4.71 -5.75
N PRO A 20 -4.02 -4.99 -7.06
CA PRO A 20 -3.97 -3.92 -8.06
C PRO A 20 -5.25 -3.08 -8.13
N PHE A 21 -6.45 -3.66 -7.95
CA PHE A 21 -7.70 -2.90 -7.89
C PHE A 21 -7.72 -1.96 -6.69
N VAL A 22 -7.31 -2.45 -5.53
CA VAL A 22 -7.20 -1.65 -4.31
C VAL A 22 -6.19 -0.52 -4.49
N SER A 23 -5.04 -0.80 -5.11
CA SER A 23 -4.02 0.20 -5.40
C SER A 23 -4.52 1.30 -6.34
N LEU A 24 -5.23 0.93 -7.41
CA LEU A 24 -5.86 1.90 -8.32
C LEU A 24 -6.87 2.77 -7.59
N ALA A 25 -7.67 2.18 -6.71
CA ALA A 25 -8.62 2.93 -5.91
C ALA A 25 -7.91 3.85 -4.89
N ALA A 26 -6.81 3.42 -4.29
CA ALA A 26 -6.03 4.24 -3.36
C ALA A 26 -5.30 5.41 -4.06
N MET A 27 -5.07 5.33 -5.37
CA MET A 27 -4.53 6.45 -6.17
C MET A 27 -5.57 7.54 -6.45
N LEU A 28 -6.87 7.30 -6.17
CA LEU A 28 -7.88 8.36 -6.21
C LEU A 28 -7.51 9.42 -5.15
N PRO A 29 -7.25 10.69 -5.54
CA PRO A 29 -6.84 11.76 -4.63
C PRO A 29 -8.04 12.30 -3.84
N VAL A 30 -8.89 11.41 -3.34
CA VAL A 30 -10.11 11.73 -2.58
C VAL A 30 -9.78 11.87 -1.10
N THR A 31 -8.77 11.14 -0.61
CA THR A 31 -8.43 11.07 0.83
C THR A 31 -6.91 11.06 1.05
N LEU A 32 -6.47 11.42 2.25
CA LEU A 32 -5.06 11.35 2.67
C LEU A 32 -4.56 9.89 2.57
N SER A 33 -3.61 9.61 1.68
CA SER A 33 -3.02 8.27 1.50
C SER A 33 -4.04 7.16 1.19
N GLY A 34 -5.20 7.52 0.62
CA GLY A 34 -6.29 6.58 0.36
C GLY A 34 -6.99 6.03 1.61
N LEU A 35 -6.81 6.64 2.79
CA LEU A 35 -7.51 6.29 4.04
C LEU A 35 -9.03 6.52 3.88
N GLY A 36 -9.83 5.50 4.14
CA GLY A 36 -11.26 5.43 3.90
C GLY A 36 -11.59 4.69 2.60
N VAL A 37 -10.95 5.08 1.49
CA VAL A 37 -11.17 4.46 0.17
C VAL A 37 -10.64 3.03 0.16
N ARG A 38 -9.41 2.82 0.62
CA ARG A 38 -8.77 1.50 0.67
C ARG A 38 -9.52 0.54 1.58
N GLU A 39 -9.94 1.01 2.77
CA GLU A 39 -10.75 0.19 3.69
C GLU A 39 -12.09 -0.21 3.07
N GLY A 40 -12.79 0.74 2.44
CA GLY A 40 -14.06 0.47 1.77
C GLY A 40 -13.90 -0.52 0.61
N VAL A 41 -12.86 -0.37 -0.20
CA VAL A 41 -12.60 -1.26 -1.34
C VAL A 41 -12.19 -2.66 -0.88
N TRP A 42 -11.37 -2.79 0.16
CA TRP A 42 -11.10 -4.10 0.76
C TRP A 42 -12.36 -4.74 1.32
N ALA A 43 -13.19 -3.99 2.05
CA ALA A 43 -14.45 -4.50 2.58
C ALA A 43 -15.38 -4.98 1.45
N LEU A 44 -15.52 -4.20 0.38
CA LEU A 44 -16.34 -4.57 -0.80
C LEU A 44 -15.81 -5.80 -1.54
N LEU A 45 -14.49 -5.91 -1.70
CA LEU A 45 -13.87 -6.99 -2.46
C LEU A 45 -13.76 -8.30 -1.67
N LEU A 46 -13.65 -8.22 -0.34
CA LEU A 46 -13.55 -9.38 0.55
C LEU A 46 -14.91 -9.88 1.04
N GLN A 47 -15.97 -9.05 0.98
CA GLN A 47 -17.32 -9.48 1.36
C GLN A 47 -17.80 -10.75 0.63
N PRO A 48 -17.61 -10.90 -0.70
CA PRO A 48 -18.01 -12.11 -1.44
C PRO A 48 -17.23 -13.36 -1.03
N LEU A 49 -16.07 -13.19 -0.39
CA LEU A 49 -15.23 -14.27 0.12
C LEU A 49 -15.62 -14.69 1.56
N GLY A 50 -16.72 -14.15 2.10
CA GLY A 50 -17.23 -14.48 3.44
C GLY A 50 -16.51 -13.74 4.58
N VAL A 51 -15.69 -12.74 4.26
CA VAL A 51 -14.95 -11.95 5.24
C VAL A 51 -15.85 -10.84 5.79
N SER A 52 -15.88 -10.66 7.11
CA SER A 52 -16.62 -9.56 7.72
C SER A 52 -15.99 -8.21 7.36
N SER A 53 -16.81 -7.15 7.26
CA SER A 53 -16.28 -5.81 6.98
C SER A 53 -15.29 -5.34 8.04
N VAL A 54 -15.46 -5.77 9.30
CA VAL A 54 -14.54 -5.44 10.40
C VAL A 54 -13.17 -6.07 10.17
N ASP A 55 -13.13 -7.35 9.78
CA ASP A 55 -11.88 -8.06 9.52
C ASP A 55 -11.18 -7.53 8.26
N ALA A 56 -11.95 -7.18 7.23
CA ALA A 56 -11.43 -6.59 6.00
C ALA A 56 -10.79 -5.21 6.25
N VAL A 57 -11.40 -4.39 7.11
CA VAL A 57 -10.84 -3.10 7.55
C VAL A 57 -9.55 -3.32 8.35
N GLY A 58 -9.55 -4.27 9.29
CA GLY A 58 -8.35 -4.64 10.05
C GLY A 58 -7.20 -5.09 9.14
N PHE A 59 -7.50 -5.92 8.13
CA PHE A 59 -6.55 -6.34 7.11
C PHE A 59 -5.98 -5.14 6.32
N SER A 60 -6.83 -4.21 5.89
CA SER A 60 -6.42 -2.99 5.17
C SER A 60 -5.43 -2.15 5.99
N LEU A 61 -5.69 -1.96 7.29
CA LEU A 61 -4.82 -1.19 8.19
C LEU A 61 -3.47 -1.87 8.39
N LEU A 62 -3.47 -3.19 8.62
CA LEU A 62 -2.22 -3.96 8.77
C LEU A 62 -1.39 -3.94 7.48
N PHE A 63 -2.05 -4.08 6.34
CA PHE A 63 -1.41 -3.97 5.03
C PHE A 63 -0.80 -2.58 4.81
N TYR A 64 -1.52 -1.52 5.20
CA TYR A 64 -1.01 -0.15 5.14
C TYR A 64 0.21 0.05 6.04
N LEU A 65 0.13 -0.42 7.29
CA LEU A 65 1.23 -0.32 8.25
C LEU A 65 2.48 -1.05 7.74
N ALA A 66 2.32 -2.25 7.15
CA ALA A 66 3.45 -2.98 6.56
C ALA A 66 4.11 -2.18 5.42
N ASN A 67 3.33 -1.57 4.53
CA ASN A 67 3.86 -0.71 3.47
C ASN A 67 4.56 0.52 4.04
N LEU A 68 4.01 1.13 5.09
CA LEU A 68 4.62 2.27 5.77
C LEU A 68 5.98 1.92 6.36
N LEU A 69 6.11 0.75 6.99
CA LEU A 69 7.38 0.28 7.55
C LEU A 69 8.43 0.06 6.46
N VAL A 70 8.06 -0.57 5.35
CA VAL A 70 8.96 -0.76 4.20
C VAL A 70 9.38 0.60 3.61
N GLY A 71 8.43 1.53 3.45
CA GLY A 71 8.70 2.89 3.00
C GLY A 71 9.62 3.66 3.95
N ALA A 72 9.43 3.51 5.25
CA ALA A 72 10.30 4.11 6.28
C ALA A 72 11.73 3.57 6.19
N VAL A 73 11.92 2.27 6.00
CA VAL A 73 13.25 1.68 5.76
C VAL A 73 13.89 2.30 4.52
N GLY A 74 13.14 2.42 3.42
CA GLY A 74 13.60 3.11 2.21
C GLY A 74 13.99 4.57 2.48
N GLY A 75 13.20 5.30 3.27
CA GLY A 75 13.47 6.67 3.68
C GLY A 75 14.74 6.81 4.53
N VAL A 76 14.97 5.87 5.46
CA VAL A 76 16.21 5.82 6.25
C VAL A 76 17.41 5.55 5.36
N VAL A 77 17.31 4.59 4.43
CA VAL A 77 18.37 4.31 3.44
C VAL A 77 18.66 5.53 2.57
N TYR A 78 17.62 6.24 2.12
CA TYR A 78 17.75 7.48 1.36
C TYR A 78 18.50 8.55 2.15
N MET A 79 18.15 8.74 3.42
CA MET A 79 18.80 9.72 4.30
C MET A 79 20.27 9.39 4.54
N MET A 80 20.61 8.11 4.70
CA MET A 80 22.00 7.65 4.86
C MET A 80 22.84 7.80 3.59
N ARG A 81 22.25 7.61 2.40
CA ARG A 81 22.98 7.72 1.12
C ARG A 81 23.11 9.15 0.60
N GLY A 82 22.28 10.07 1.10
CA GLY A 82 22.22 11.45 0.63
C GLY A 82 21.58 11.54 -0.76
N ALA A 83 20.93 12.67 -1.04
CA ALA A 83 20.39 12.97 -2.36
C ALA A 83 21.57 13.18 -3.32
N GLY A 84 22.01 12.11 -4.01
CA GLY A 84 23.03 12.16 -5.05
C GLY A 84 22.55 12.92 -6.30
N ILE A 85 22.03 14.13 -6.12
CA ILE A 85 21.73 15.07 -7.19
C ILE A 85 23.07 15.74 -7.47
N ALA A 86 23.91 15.08 -8.28
CA ALA A 86 25.02 15.76 -8.90
C ALA A 86 24.42 16.95 -9.67
N PRO A 87 24.83 18.20 -9.41
CA PRO A 87 24.30 19.35 -10.13
C PRO A 87 24.53 19.10 -11.62
N LEU A 88 23.45 19.15 -12.41
CA LEU A 88 23.56 19.06 -13.85
C LEU A 88 24.47 20.21 -14.31
N PRO A 89 25.46 19.97 -15.19
CA PRO A 89 26.34 21.00 -15.70
C PRO A 89 25.56 21.95 -16.62
N VAL A 90 24.84 22.90 -16.03
CA VAL A 90 24.13 23.97 -16.75
C VAL A 90 25.12 25.09 -17.17
N GLU A 91 26.34 25.12 -16.61
CA GLU A 91 27.38 26.10 -16.93
C GLU A 91 28.20 25.80 -18.19
N ALA A 92 28.05 24.62 -18.82
CA ALA A 92 28.81 24.27 -20.02
C ALA A 92 28.16 24.74 -21.34
N ALA A 93 27.05 25.47 -21.27
CA ALA A 93 26.24 25.88 -22.42
C ALA A 93 26.02 27.40 -22.54
N ALA A 94 26.81 28.22 -21.82
CA ALA A 94 26.83 29.69 -21.94
C ALA A 94 28.18 30.14 -22.52
#